data_AF-W8YDN7-F1
#
_entry.id   AF-W8YDN7-F1
#
_cell.length_a   1.000
_cell.length_b   1.000
_cell.length_c   1.000
_cell.angle_alpha   90.00
_cell.angle_beta   90.00
_cell.angle_gamma   90.00
#
_symmetry.space_group_name_H-M   'P 1'
#
loop_
_entity.id
_entity.type
_entity.pdbx_description
1 polymer ?
#
loop_
_entity_poly.entity_id
_entity_poly.type
_entity_poly.pdbx_seq_one_letter_code
_entity_poly.pdbx_strand_id
1 'polypeptide(L)'
;MPIHKVKRIAENLVEKEIKMTYQKGIEKGIDTYQLSHLLYRDHLNLWKEYQQKGMIPLQNNTLDLNVSINIYTNGKSKIKHIKNAEI
;
A
#
# COMPACT_ATOMS: atom_id res chain seq x y z
N MET A 1 -4.88 6.30 22.71
CA MET A 1 -3.86 6.66 21.70
C MET A 1 -4.43 7.72 20.77
N PRO A 2 -3.71 8.81 20.45
CA PRO A 2 -4.21 9.82 19.50
C PRO A 2 -4.49 9.22 18.11
N ILE A 3 -5.58 9.63 17.45
CA ILE A 3 -6.02 9.05 16.17
C ILE A 3 -4.95 9.15 15.07
N HIS A 4 -4.17 10.22 15.04
CA HIS A 4 -3.06 10.38 14.09
C HIS A 4 -1.96 9.34 14.32
N LYS A 5 -1.74 8.92 15.57
CA LYS A 5 -0.78 7.86 15.91
C LYS A 5 -1.31 6.49 15.48
N VAL A 6 -2.62 6.24 15.65
CA VAL A 6 -3.28 5.02 15.13
C VAL A 6 -3.15 4.96 13.61
N LYS A 7 -3.47 6.07 12.92
CA LYS A 7 -3.38 6.20 11.46
C LYS A 7 -1.98 5.85 10.96
N ARG A 8 -0.94 6.49 11.50
CA ARG A 8 0.45 6.22 11.10
C ARG A 8 0.90 4.78 11.34
N ILE A 9 0.49 4.18 12.47
CA ILE A 9 0.80 2.77 12.75
C ILE A 9 0.12 1.85 11.73
N ALA A 10 -1.15 2.11 11.41
CA ALA A 10 -1.89 1.34 10.43
C ALA A 10 -1.29 1.48 9.02
N GLU A 11 -0.93 2.69 8.60
CA GLU A 11 -0.30 2.95 7.30
C GLU A 11 1.01 2.17 7.15
N ASN A 12 1.91 2.29 8.15
CA ASN A 12 3.17 1.57 8.15
C ASN A 12 3.00 0.04 8.16
N LEU A 13 2.01 -0.48 8.89
CA LEU A 13 1.75 -1.91 8.97
C LEU A 13 1.25 -2.44 7.61
N VAL A 14 0.26 -1.77 7.02
CA VAL A 14 -0.28 -2.13 5.72
C VAL A 14 0.79 -2.04 4.63
N GLU A 15 1.61 -0.98 4.63
CA GLU A 15 2.74 -0.86 3.69
C GLU A 15 3.71 -2.04 3.79
N LYS A 16 4.07 -2.43 5.03
CA LYS A 16 4.94 -3.59 5.28
C LYS A 16 4.32 -4.89 4.79
N GLU A 17 3.04 -5.10 5.04
CA GLU A 17 2.33 -6.32 4.63
C GLU A 17 2.20 -6.43 3.11
N ILE A 18 1.92 -5.31 2.42
CA ILE A 18 1.89 -5.24 0.95
C ILE A 18 3.29 -5.57 0.38
N LYS A 19 4.34 -4.92 0.89
CA LYS A 19 5.73 -5.18 0.45
C LYS A 19 6.16 -6.62 0.69
N MET A 20 5.84 -7.19 1.84
CA MET A 20 6.14 -8.60 2.15
C MET A 20 5.39 -9.56 1.21
N THR A 21 4.12 -9.28 0.93
CA THR A 21 3.30 -10.10 0.02
C THR A 21 3.83 -10.05 -1.41
N TYR A 22 4.24 -8.86 -1.87
CA TYR A 22 4.90 -8.67 -3.15
C TYR A 22 6.21 -9.47 -3.26
N GLN A 23 7.09 -9.35 -2.26
CA GLN A 23 8.36 -10.07 -2.21
C GLN A 23 8.18 -11.59 -2.25
N LYS A 24 7.26 -12.14 -1.44
CA LYS A 24 6.92 -13.56 -1.46
C LYS A 24 6.33 -14.02 -2.80
N GLY A 25 5.63 -13.12 -3.51
CA GLY A 25 5.18 -13.35 -4.88
C GLY A 25 6.36 -13.53 -5.83
N ILE A 26 7.29 -12.57 -5.83
CA ILE A 26 8.51 -12.63 -6.65
C ILE A 26 9.32 -13.90 -6.39
N GLU A 27 9.53 -14.26 -5.12
CA GLU A 27 10.24 -15.49 -4.73
C GLU A 27 9.62 -16.76 -5.34
N LYS A 28 8.32 -16.72 -5.63
CA LYS A 28 7.56 -17.82 -6.24
C LYS A 28 7.35 -17.65 -7.75
N GLY A 29 7.90 -16.60 -8.37
CA GLY A 29 7.66 -16.25 -9.77
C GLY A 29 6.23 -15.78 -10.06
N ILE A 30 5.56 -15.18 -9.07
CA ILE A 30 4.16 -14.75 -9.13
C ILE A 30 4.08 -13.22 -9.17
N ASP A 31 3.36 -12.69 -10.15
CA ASP A 31 2.95 -11.28 -10.20
C ASP A 31 1.67 -11.07 -9.38
N THR A 32 1.82 -11.01 -8.05
CA THR A 32 0.70 -10.97 -7.10
C THR A 32 -0.30 -9.85 -7.38
N TYR A 33 0.18 -8.70 -7.85
CA TYR A 33 -0.63 -7.50 -8.08
C TYR A 33 -0.91 -7.23 -9.57
N GLN A 34 -0.58 -8.19 -10.45
CA GLN A 34 -0.83 -8.12 -11.89
C GLN A 34 -0.21 -6.88 -12.58
N LEU A 35 0.94 -6.41 -12.10
CA LEU A 35 1.63 -5.23 -12.64
C LEU A 35 1.99 -5.42 -14.12
N SER A 36 2.44 -6.62 -14.49
CA SER A 36 2.79 -6.99 -15.86
C SER A 36 1.58 -6.96 -16.78
N HIS A 37 0.42 -7.38 -16.28
CA HIS A 37 -0.83 -7.41 -17.04
C HIS A 37 -1.39 -6.00 -17.24
N LEU A 38 -1.28 -5.13 -16.22
CA LEU A 38 -1.61 -3.71 -16.38
C LEU A 38 -0.74 -3.05 -17.45
N LEU A 39 0.57 -3.31 -17.44
CA LEU A 39 1.49 -2.81 -18.48
C LEU A 39 1.12 -3.35 -19.88
N TYR A 40 0.77 -4.63 -20.00
CA TYR A 40 0.30 -5.22 -21.25
C TYR A 40 -0.95 -4.52 -21.80
N ARG A 41 -1.93 -4.28 -20.92
CA ARG A 41 -3.22 -3.67 -21.31
C ARG A 41 -3.07 -2.21 -21.69
N ASP A 42 -2.32 -1.45 -20.91
CA ASP A 42 -2.30 0.02 -21.01
C ASP A 42 -1.14 0.51 -21.91
N HIS A 43 -0.04 -0.24 -22.01
CA HIS A 43 1.17 0.14 -22.75
C HIS A 43 1.81 -1.06 -23.48
N LEU A 44 1.08 -1.65 -24.43
CA LEU A 44 1.49 -2.87 -25.15
C LEU A 44 2.91 -2.82 -25.74
N ASN A 45 3.31 -1.70 -26.35
CA ASN A 45 4.64 -1.58 -26.95
C ASN A 45 5.74 -1.67 -25.88
N LEU A 46 5.55 -0.96 -24.76
CA LEU A 46 6.47 -1.01 -23.63
C LEU A 46 6.53 -2.42 -23.02
N TRP A 47 5.38 -3.09 -22.90
CA TRP A 47 5.33 -4.48 -22.46
C TRP A 47 6.15 -5.41 -23.37
N LYS A 48 6.02 -5.27 -24.70
CA LYS A 48 6.76 -6.08 -25.68
C LYS A 48 8.28 -5.89 -25.57
N GLU A 49 8.73 -4.69 -25.24
CA GLU A 49 10.15 -4.36 -25.05
C GLU A 49 10.75 -5.02 -23.81
N TYR A 50 10.00 -5.07 -22.71
CA TYR A 50 10.51 -5.55 -21.42
C TYR A 50 10.15 -7.01 -21.09
N GLN A 51 9.20 -7.62 -21.79
CA GLN A 51 8.82 -9.01 -21.51
C GLN A 51 9.96 -9.97 -21.80
N GLN A 52 10.06 -11.00 -20.96
CA GLN A 52 10.92 -12.14 -21.14
C GLN A 52 10.08 -13.41 -21.03
N LYS A 53 10.00 -14.17 -22.11
CA LYS A 53 9.23 -15.42 -22.19
C LYS A 53 7.74 -15.25 -21.78
N GLY A 54 7.15 -14.12 -22.15
CA GLY A 54 5.73 -13.82 -21.90
C GLY A 54 5.42 -13.21 -20.53
N MET A 55 6.43 -12.85 -19.74
CA MET A 55 6.25 -12.21 -18.43
C MET A 55 7.19 -11.02 -18.25
N ILE A 56 6.81 -10.03 -17.45
CA ILE A 56 7.72 -8.96 -17.04
C ILE A 56 8.46 -9.46 -15.79
N PRO A 57 9.80 -9.52 -15.79
CA PRO A 57 10.55 -9.88 -14.59
C PRO A 57 10.40 -8.80 -13.52
N LEU A 58 9.67 -9.11 -12.46
CA LEU A 58 9.47 -8.20 -11.34
C LEU A 58 10.65 -8.28 -10.37
N GLN A 59 11.05 -7.13 -9.84
CA GLN A 59 12.13 -6.99 -8.87
C GLN A 59 11.63 -6.31 -7.60
N ASN A 60 12.37 -6.46 -6.50
CA ASN A 60 12.01 -5.89 -5.21
C ASN A 60 11.83 -4.37 -5.24
N ASN A 61 12.51 -3.67 -6.15
CA ASN A 61 12.45 -2.23 -6.34
C ASN A 61 11.45 -1.78 -7.42
N THR A 62 10.72 -2.69 -8.07
CA THR A 62 9.73 -2.32 -9.11
C THR A 62 8.44 -1.75 -8.52
N LEU A 63 8.08 -2.11 -7.29
CA LEU A 63 6.87 -1.63 -6.64
C LEU A 63 7.10 -0.27 -5.97
N ASP A 64 6.53 0.77 -6.56
CA ASP A 64 6.31 2.05 -5.87
C ASP A 64 4.94 2.03 -5.17
N LEU A 65 4.90 2.46 -3.90
CA LEU A 65 3.75 2.28 -3.03
C LEU A 65 3.58 3.47 -2.10
N ASN A 66 2.36 4.02 -2.07
CA ASN A 66 1.92 5.01 -1.11
C ASN A 66 0.63 4.52 -0.43
N VAL A 67 0.65 4.42 0.90
CA VAL A 67 -0.50 3.96 1.70
C VAL A 67 -1.07 5.13 2.49
N SER A 68 -2.35 5.43 2.28
CA SER A 68 -3.09 6.45 3.03
C SER A 68 -4.36 5.83 3.62
N ILE A 69 -4.51 5.92 4.95
CA ILE A 69 -5.66 5.34 5.67
C ILE A 69 -6.53 6.43 6.27
N ASN A 70 -7.84 6.30 6.10
CA ASN A 70 -8.83 7.14 6.75
C ASN A 70 -9.58 6.32 7.81
N ILE A 71 -9.44 6.71 9.08
CA ILE A 71 -10.11 6.04 10.20
C ILE A 71 -11.33 6.86 10.61
N TYR A 72 -12.51 6.26 10.45
CA TYR A 72 -13.77 6.85 10.89
C TYR A 72 -14.15 6.29 12.27
N THR A 73 -14.42 7.17 13.23
CA THR A 73 -14.90 6.79 14.57
C THR A 73 -16.29 7.36 14.82
N ASN A 74 -17.09 6.66 15.63
CA ASN A 74 -18.30 7.25 16.17
C ASN A 74 -17.95 8.38 17.18
N GLY A 75 -18.89 9.29 17.44
CA GLY A 75 -18.63 10.62 18.02
C GLY A 75 -17.94 10.67 19.38
N LYS A 76 -17.87 9.56 20.13
CA LYS A 76 -17.23 9.50 21.46
C LYS A 76 -15.73 9.82 21.44
N SER A 77 -15.06 9.63 20.30
CA SER A 77 -13.61 9.91 20.16
C SER A 77 -13.29 11.36 19.76
N LYS A 78 -14.30 12.18 19.42
CA LYS A 78 -14.14 13.58 18.96
C LYS A 78 -14.19 14.61 20.09
N ILE A 79 -14.47 14.18 21.31
CA ILE A 79 -14.58 15.08 22.48
C ILE A 79 -13.16 15.53 22.86
N LYS A 80 -12.79 16.75 22.44
CA LYS A 80 -11.66 17.46 23.07
C LYS A 80 -12.11 17.78 24.49
N HIS A 81 -11.37 17.29 25.50
CA HIS A 81 -11.56 17.76 26.87
C HIS A 81 -11.36 19.28 26.88
N ILE A 82 -12.46 20.02 27.00
CA ILE A 82 -12.42 21.46 27.24
C ILE A 82 -11.97 21.59 28.70
N LYS A 83 -10.68 21.88 28.93
CA LYS A 83 -10.24 22.37 30.24
C LYS A 83 -10.78 23.78 30.38
N ASN A 84 -11.92 23.95 31.06
CA ASN A 84 -12.35 25.24 31.61
C ASN A 84 -13.37 24.97 32.72
N ALA A 85 -12.92 25.10 33.97
CA ALA A 85 -13.69 25.59 35.11
C ALA A 85 -12.72 25.69 36.30
N GLU A 86 -11.79 26.66 36.24
CA GLU A 86 -11.34 27.30 37.48
C GLU A 86 -12.42 28.32 37.83
N ILE A 87 -13.09 28.10 38.95
CA ILE A 87 -13.91 29.08 39.68
C ILE A 87 -13.15 29.38 40.97
#